data_AF-A0A0D8X6V3-F1
#
_entry.id   AF-A0A0D8X6V3-F1
#
_cell.length_a   1.000
_cell.length_b   1.000
_cell.length_c   1.000
_cell.angle_alpha   90.00
_cell.angle_beta   90.00
_cell.angle_gamma   90.00
#
_symmetry.space_group_name_H-M   'P 1'
#
loop_
_entity.id
_entity.type
_entity.pdbx_description
1 polymer ?
#
loop_
_entity_poly.entity_id
_entity_poly.type
_entity_poly.pdbx_seq_one_letter_code
_entity_poly.pdbx_strand_id
1 'polypeptide(L)'
;IHFMNDEVKGLLLSFVGGCNARVTSRSAYGGLQDVFADPDVWEQFSSRAHVNVLRFVHTTVRSEAEIPCYSGLIGTCWATLFVSAGYTVCLYDISSTQLDASRQTILKYLQQLRSDGLSRGSITVEEATKLITTTSTLSEALSNAIYAQESTCEDVEFKKRIFVEMDLCVSSSTILASSTSTIPASKFTGTLTHRYHRSQCLVVHPVNPPLYLALVEIVPAPWTKDETVKKAYAIMKDIGQEPVHLHREVLGFAVNRLQYALLAEAWRLVENDVLSTEDVDKVMSAGLGPRYAIHGPLETAHLNANG
;
A
#
# COMPACT_ATOMS: atom_id res chain seq x y z
N ILE A 1 -11.69 -8.97 -14.20
CA ILE A 1 -13.12 -9.34 -14.01
C ILE A 1 -13.30 -10.54 -13.07
N HIS A 2 -12.28 -11.39 -12.85
CA HIS A 2 -12.36 -12.50 -11.89
C HIS A 2 -12.08 -12.18 -10.41
N PHE A 3 -12.02 -10.91 -10.01
CA PHE A 3 -11.52 -10.52 -8.67
C PHE A 3 -12.43 -9.57 -7.88
N MET A 4 -13.75 -9.64 -8.09
CA MET A 4 -14.71 -8.82 -7.33
C MET A 4 -15.66 -9.71 -6.53
N ASN A 5 -15.66 -9.53 -5.20
CA ASN A 5 -16.62 -10.10 -4.27
C ASN A 5 -18.05 -9.71 -4.70
N ASP A 6 -19.02 -10.59 -4.48
CA ASP A 6 -20.44 -10.41 -4.79
C ASP A 6 -21.06 -9.14 -4.14
N GLU A 7 -20.52 -8.61 -3.05
CA GLU A 7 -20.90 -7.28 -2.53
C GLU A 7 -20.54 -6.13 -3.49
N VAL A 8 -19.40 -6.21 -4.18
CA VAL A 8 -18.99 -5.20 -5.16
C VAL A 8 -19.79 -5.34 -6.45
N LYS A 9 -20.18 -6.57 -6.82
CA LYS A 9 -21.16 -6.81 -7.89
C LYS A 9 -22.55 -6.25 -7.53
N GLY A 10 -22.96 -6.36 -6.27
CA GLY A 10 -24.22 -5.79 -5.76
C GLY A 10 -24.22 -4.25 -5.74
N LEU A 11 -23.08 -3.62 -5.41
CA LEU A 11 -22.89 -2.18 -5.55
C LEU A 11 -22.90 -1.71 -7.01
N LEU A 12 -22.39 -2.54 -7.93
CA LEU A 12 -22.46 -2.29 -9.38
C LEU A 12 -23.90 -2.37 -9.92
N LEU A 13 -24.71 -3.33 -9.46
CA LEU A 13 -26.11 -3.48 -9.90
C LEU A 13 -27.05 -2.42 -9.30
N SER A 14 -26.76 -1.92 -8.09
CA SER A 14 -27.56 -0.83 -7.48
C SER A 14 -27.29 0.55 -8.08
N PHE A 15 -26.16 0.74 -8.80
CA PHE A 15 -25.85 1.99 -9.49
C PHE A 15 -26.56 2.16 -10.85
N VAL A 16 -27.15 1.09 -11.39
CA VAL A 16 -27.83 1.08 -12.71
C VAL A 16 -29.29 1.61 -12.63
N GLY A 17 -29.84 1.84 -11.44
CA GLY A 17 -31.22 2.30 -11.27
C GLY A 17 -31.35 3.63 -10.53
N GLY A 18 -31.39 4.77 -11.24
CA GLY A 18 -31.82 6.04 -10.63
C GLY A 18 -31.45 7.35 -11.33
N CYS A 19 -32.30 7.75 -12.28
CA CYS A 19 -32.62 9.11 -12.76
C CYS A 19 -31.76 10.35 -12.37
N ASN A 20 -31.33 11.07 -13.43
CA ASN A 20 -31.48 12.52 -13.70
C ASN A 20 -31.49 13.52 -12.52
N ALA A 21 -30.44 14.36 -12.44
CA ALA A 21 -30.56 15.82 -12.21
C ALA A 21 -29.24 16.56 -12.53
N ARG A 22 -29.34 17.71 -13.22
CA ARG A 22 -28.27 18.71 -13.48
C ARG A 22 -28.19 19.73 -12.33
N VAL A 23 -27.04 20.43 -12.21
CA VAL A 23 -26.77 21.82 -11.69
C VAL A 23 -25.30 21.85 -11.19
N THR A 24 -24.30 22.39 -11.90
CA THR A 24 -23.78 23.78 -12.07
C THR A 24 -23.03 24.45 -10.88
N SER A 25 -21.69 24.49 -11.02
CA SER A 25 -20.68 25.57 -10.75
C SER A 25 -20.13 25.98 -9.34
N ARG A 26 -18.76 25.96 -9.29
CA ARG A 26 -17.72 26.98 -8.94
C ARG A 26 -17.14 27.22 -7.51
N SER A 27 -15.79 27.25 -7.50
CA SER A 27 -14.79 27.97 -6.65
C SER A 27 -14.50 27.41 -5.25
N ALA A 28 -13.27 27.37 -4.71
CA ALA A 28 -12.03 28.09 -5.00
C ALA A 28 -10.78 27.29 -4.55
N TYR A 29 -9.67 27.43 -5.30
CA TYR A 29 -8.30 27.15 -4.87
C TYR A 29 -7.70 28.43 -4.26
N GLY A 30 -6.92 28.30 -3.19
CA GLY A 30 -6.11 29.40 -2.66
C GLY A 30 -5.14 28.96 -1.56
N GLY A 31 -3.85 28.92 -1.90
CA GLY A 31 -2.71 29.10 -0.99
C GLY A 31 -2.19 27.85 -0.28
N LEU A 32 -1.12 27.24 -0.79
CA LEU A 32 -0.17 26.38 -0.04
C LEU A 32 1.07 26.10 -0.91
N GLN A 33 1.92 27.11 -1.15
CA GLN A 33 3.16 26.91 -1.92
C GLN A 33 4.47 27.38 -1.26
N ASP A 34 4.47 27.89 -0.03
CA ASP A 34 5.69 28.48 0.55
C ASP A 34 6.25 27.75 1.80
N VAL A 35 6.23 26.41 1.83
CA VAL A 35 6.83 25.64 2.97
C VAL A 35 7.93 24.66 2.55
N PHE A 36 8.15 24.42 1.25
CA PHE A 36 9.05 23.36 0.78
C PHE A 36 10.35 23.85 0.12
N ALA A 37 10.82 25.06 0.45
CA ALA A 37 11.99 25.67 -0.19
C ALA A 37 13.18 25.94 0.76
N ASP A 38 13.32 25.18 1.87
CA ASP A 38 14.43 25.35 2.81
C ASP A 38 15.47 24.18 2.73
N PRO A 39 16.65 24.41 2.14
CA PRO A 39 17.73 23.41 2.02
C PRO A 39 18.39 23.04 3.36
N ASP A 40 18.31 23.88 4.39
CA ASP A 40 19.01 23.67 5.67
C ASP A 40 18.35 22.59 6.53
N VAL A 41 17.06 22.31 6.27
CA VAL A 41 16.34 21.18 6.88
C VAL A 41 16.94 19.85 6.43
N TRP A 42 17.52 19.77 5.23
CA TRP A 42 17.98 18.51 4.68
C TRP A 42 19.37 18.09 5.19
N GLU A 43 20.24 19.06 5.45
CA GLU A 43 21.61 18.84 5.90
C GLU A 43 21.69 18.46 7.40
N GLN A 44 20.69 18.82 8.21
CA GLN A 44 20.61 18.40 9.62
C GLN A 44 20.20 16.94 9.81
N PHE A 45 19.52 16.31 8.83
CA PHE A 45 19.10 14.90 8.92
C PHE A 45 20.20 13.91 8.51
N SER A 46 21.16 14.30 7.67
CA SER A 46 22.18 13.40 7.11
C SER A 46 23.37 13.11 8.05
N SER A 47 23.49 13.84 9.17
CA SER A 47 24.71 13.82 10.01
C SER A 47 24.66 12.94 11.27
N ARG A 48 23.64 12.08 11.45
CA ARG A 48 23.59 11.15 12.59
C ARG A 48 23.52 9.69 12.16
N ALA A 49 24.71 9.13 11.90
CA ALA A 49 24.97 7.71 11.94
C ALA A 49 24.70 7.17 13.36
N HIS A 50 23.54 6.54 13.55
CA HIS A 50 23.31 5.54 14.58
C HIS A 50 22.46 4.42 13.99
N VAL A 51 22.96 3.20 14.12
CA VAL A 51 22.35 1.93 13.72
C VAL A 51 20.95 1.82 14.35
N ASN A 52 19.91 2.15 13.59
CA ASN A 52 18.53 1.92 13.99
C ASN A 52 18.20 0.45 13.76
N VAL A 53 18.11 -0.30 14.85
CA VAL A 53 17.58 -1.68 14.86
C VAL A 53 16.08 -1.60 14.59
N LEU A 54 15.74 -1.47 13.32
CA LEU A 54 14.39 -1.44 12.82
C LEU A 54 13.89 -2.86 12.67
N ARG A 55 12.96 -3.35 13.50
CA ARG A 55 12.25 -4.62 13.26
C ARG A 55 10.95 -4.36 12.52
N PHE A 56 10.87 -4.82 11.28
CA PHE A 56 9.65 -4.93 10.48
C PHE A 56 9.01 -6.30 10.72
N VAL A 57 7.70 -6.36 10.93
CA VAL A 57 6.96 -7.63 11.02
C VAL A 57 6.04 -7.76 9.83
N HIS A 58 6.25 -8.79 9.03
CA HIS A 58 5.29 -9.21 8.01
C HIS A 58 4.45 -10.36 8.55
N THR A 59 3.13 -10.27 8.48
CA THR A 59 2.24 -11.41 8.75
C THR A 59 1.62 -11.95 7.46
N THR A 60 1.87 -13.24 7.18
CA THR A 60 1.06 -14.03 6.23
C THR A 60 0.36 -15.14 7.01
N VAL A 61 -0.95 -15.30 6.79
CA VAL A 61 -1.71 -16.44 7.29
C VAL A 61 -2.59 -16.91 6.16
N ARG A 62 -2.49 -18.19 5.80
CA ARG A 62 -3.43 -18.87 4.91
C ARG A 62 -4.55 -19.43 5.77
N SER A 63 -5.81 -19.24 5.37
CA SER A 63 -6.93 -19.97 5.97
C SER A 63 -6.83 -21.46 5.64
N GLU A 64 -7.34 -22.34 6.50
CA GLU A 64 -7.48 -23.78 6.22
C GLU A 64 -8.37 -24.08 5.00
N ALA A 65 -9.14 -23.11 4.51
CA ALA A 65 -9.82 -23.18 3.23
C ALA A 65 -8.84 -22.91 2.07
N GLU A 66 -8.95 -23.70 0.98
CA GLU A 66 -8.16 -23.66 -0.26
C GLU A 66 -8.30 -22.35 -1.08
N ILE A 67 -8.25 -21.19 -0.45
CA ILE A 67 -8.25 -19.88 -1.12
C ILE A 67 -6.78 -19.43 -1.27
N PRO A 68 -6.29 -19.18 -2.50
CA PRO A 68 -4.96 -18.61 -2.71
C PRO A 68 -4.89 -17.23 -2.06
N CYS A 69 -4.20 -17.13 -0.93
CA CYS A 69 -3.95 -15.85 -0.28
C CYS A 69 -2.74 -15.20 -0.98
N TYR A 70 -2.95 -14.08 -1.67
CA TYR A 70 -1.92 -13.25 -2.33
C TYR A 70 -0.88 -12.65 -1.36
N SER A 71 -1.03 -12.97 -0.07
CA SER A 71 -0.33 -12.43 1.08
C SER A 71 1.17 -12.69 1.09
N GLY A 72 1.57 -13.88 0.65
CA GLY A 72 3.00 -14.24 0.57
C GLY A 72 3.76 -13.37 -0.44
N LEU A 73 3.12 -12.99 -1.56
CA LEU A 73 3.77 -12.17 -2.59
C LEU A 73 3.98 -10.72 -2.13
N ILE A 74 2.91 -10.06 -1.65
CA ILE A 74 2.97 -8.66 -1.22
C ILE A 74 3.88 -8.52 0.01
N GLY A 75 3.78 -9.45 0.95
CA GLY A 75 4.66 -9.52 2.11
C GLY A 75 6.14 -9.63 1.75
N THR A 76 6.46 -10.56 0.83
CA THR A 76 7.81 -10.74 0.29
C THR A 76 8.31 -9.47 -0.40
N CYS A 77 7.46 -8.76 -1.15
CA CYS A 77 7.82 -7.48 -1.77
C CYS A 77 8.14 -6.41 -0.72
N TRP A 78 7.31 -6.26 0.30
CA TRP A 78 7.59 -5.32 1.40
C TRP A 78 8.90 -5.66 2.11
N ALA A 79 9.09 -6.91 2.51
CA ALA A 79 10.31 -7.36 3.16
C ALA A 79 11.56 -7.07 2.31
N THR A 80 11.46 -7.26 0.99
CA THR A 80 12.52 -6.92 0.02
C THR A 80 12.82 -5.42 0.03
N LEU A 81 11.80 -4.56 0.01
CA LEU A 81 11.99 -3.10 0.04
C LEU A 81 12.63 -2.64 1.35
N PHE A 82 12.09 -3.08 2.49
CA PHE A 82 12.61 -2.74 3.81
C PHE A 82 14.06 -3.20 4.00
N VAL A 83 14.36 -4.47 3.68
CA VAL A 83 15.74 -4.96 3.84
C VAL A 83 16.71 -4.28 2.89
N SER A 84 16.27 -3.93 1.67
CA SER A 84 17.12 -3.20 0.72
C SER A 84 17.58 -1.84 1.27
N ALA A 85 16.71 -1.19 2.05
CA ALA A 85 16.97 0.06 2.74
C ALA A 85 17.73 -0.10 4.08
N GLY A 86 18.14 -1.33 4.45
CA GLY A 86 18.92 -1.59 5.66
C GLY A 86 18.11 -1.87 6.93
N TYR A 87 16.80 -2.06 6.82
CA TYR A 87 15.95 -2.41 7.95
C TYR A 87 16.16 -3.88 8.34
N THR A 88 16.06 -4.19 9.64
CA THR A 88 15.94 -5.58 10.10
C THR A 88 14.50 -6.05 9.87
N VAL A 89 14.33 -7.19 9.21
CA VAL A 89 13.03 -7.70 8.81
C VAL A 89 12.80 -9.03 9.51
N CYS A 90 11.74 -9.11 10.31
CA CYS A 90 11.22 -10.33 10.87
C CYS A 90 9.99 -10.78 10.06
N LEU A 91 10.09 -11.94 9.42
CA LEU A 91 8.96 -12.56 8.74
C LEU A 91 8.19 -13.43 9.72
N TYR A 92 6.87 -13.26 9.77
CA TYR A 92 5.95 -14.09 10.51
C TYR A 92 4.96 -14.77 9.56
N ASP A 93 4.84 -16.08 9.74
CA ASP A 93 3.81 -16.91 9.11
C ASP A 93 3.59 -18.13 10.02
N ILE A 94 2.37 -18.66 10.03
CA ILE A 94 2.06 -19.93 10.69
C ILE A 94 2.76 -21.12 10.00
N SER A 95 3.16 -20.97 8.74
CA SER A 95 3.83 -21.98 7.93
C SER A 95 5.33 -21.71 7.81
N SER A 96 6.15 -22.59 8.40
CA SER A 96 7.61 -22.55 8.23
C SER A 96 8.05 -22.68 6.77
N THR A 97 7.36 -23.52 5.99
CA THR A 97 7.61 -23.67 4.55
C THR A 97 7.46 -22.35 3.80
N GLN A 98 6.44 -21.54 4.15
CA GLN A 98 6.23 -20.22 3.55
C GLN A 98 7.31 -19.22 3.97
N LEU A 99 7.79 -19.29 5.21
CA LEU A 99 8.90 -18.47 5.70
C LEU A 99 10.19 -18.75 4.91
N ASP A 100 10.53 -20.02 4.71
CA ASP A 100 11.72 -20.43 3.95
C ASP A 100 11.62 -20.00 2.48
N ALA A 101 10.47 -20.23 1.85
CA ALA A 101 10.22 -19.80 0.47
C ALA A 101 10.28 -18.28 0.30
N SER A 102 9.70 -17.52 1.24
CA SER A 102 9.72 -16.06 1.23
C SER A 102 11.14 -15.53 1.39
N ARG A 103 11.93 -16.09 2.33
CA ARG A 103 13.34 -15.73 2.53
C ARG A 103 14.15 -15.92 1.24
N GLN A 104 14.02 -17.07 0.59
CA GLN A 104 14.71 -17.33 -0.69
C GLN A 104 14.28 -16.35 -1.78
N THR A 105 12.98 -16.05 -1.86
CA THR A 105 12.42 -15.13 -2.85
C THR A 105 12.90 -13.70 -2.64
N ILE A 106 13.00 -13.23 -1.39
CA ILE A 106 13.56 -11.92 -1.06
C ILE A 106 14.99 -11.78 -1.59
N LEU A 107 15.86 -12.77 -1.31
CA LEU A 107 17.25 -12.73 -1.78
C LEU A 107 17.34 -12.74 -3.31
N LYS A 108 16.46 -13.52 -3.98
CA LYS A 108 16.36 -13.51 -5.44
C LYS A 108 15.92 -12.16 -5.99
N TYR A 109 14.92 -11.52 -5.38
CA TYR A 109 14.46 -10.20 -5.80
C TYR A 109 15.52 -9.12 -5.59
N LEU A 110 16.24 -9.14 -4.47
CA LEU A 110 17.37 -8.22 -4.26
C LEU A 110 18.44 -8.38 -5.34
N GLN A 111 18.80 -9.63 -5.66
CA GLN A 111 19.79 -9.92 -6.71
C GLN A 111 19.30 -9.43 -8.08
N GLN A 112 18.04 -9.68 -8.43
CA GLN A 112 17.43 -9.26 -9.70
C GLN A 112 17.34 -7.74 -9.82
N LEU A 113 16.83 -7.05 -8.80
CA LEU A 113 16.74 -5.59 -8.79
C LEU A 113 18.14 -4.96 -8.92
N ARG A 114 19.15 -5.56 -8.31
CA ARG A 114 20.54 -5.13 -8.47
C ARG A 114 21.07 -5.35 -9.89
N SER A 115 20.83 -6.53 -10.49
CA SER A 115 21.27 -6.78 -11.88
C SER A 115 20.61 -5.86 -12.88
N ASP A 116 19.36 -5.47 -12.63
CA ASP A 116 18.57 -4.64 -13.52
C ASP A 116 18.83 -3.14 -13.31
N GLY A 117 19.66 -2.77 -12.32
CA GLY A 117 19.92 -1.37 -11.97
C GLY A 117 18.72 -0.67 -11.32
N LEU A 118 17.78 -1.43 -10.77
CA LEU A 118 16.52 -0.98 -10.15
C LEU A 118 16.54 -1.06 -8.62
N SER A 119 17.68 -1.40 -8.01
CA SER A 119 17.82 -1.42 -6.54
C SER A 119 17.61 -0.03 -5.97
N ARG A 120 16.71 0.09 -4.99
CA ARG A 120 16.41 1.34 -4.28
C ARG A 120 17.30 1.58 -3.06
N GLY A 121 17.98 0.54 -2.59
CA GLY A 121 18.94 0.62 -1.48
C GLY A 121 20.31 0.08 -1.84
N SER A 122 21.26 0.22 -0.92
CA SER A 122 22.69 -0.06 -1.13
C SER A 122 23.17 -1.40 -0.57
N ILE A 123 22.33 -2.08 0.24
CA ILE A 123 22.67 -3.31 0.96
C ILE A 123 22.95 -4.46 -0.01
N THR A 124 23.97 -5.29 0.29
CA THR A 124 24.27 -6.50 -0.49
C THR A 124 23.36 -7.67 -0.11
N VAL A 125 23.29 -8.71 -0.94
CA VAL A 125 22.51 -9.92 -0.65
C VAL A 125 23.02 -10.62 0.63
N GLU A 126 24.33 -10.60 0.85
CA GLU A 126 24.98 -11.17 2.04
C GLU A 126 24.65 -10.39 3.31
N GLU A 127 24.60 -9.05 3.22
CA GLU A 127 24.18 -8.19 4.33
C GLU A 127 22.69 -8.37 4.64
N ALA A 128 21.84 -8.41 3.60
CA ALA A 128 20.40 -8.65 3.74
C ALA A 128 20.10 -9.98 4.44
N THR A 129 20.90 -11.02 4.19
CA THR A 129 20.77 -12.34 4.83
C THR A 129 20.87 -12.26 6.37
N LYS A 130 21.66 -11.31 6.90
CA LYS A 130 21.82 -11.07 8.34
C LYS A 130 20.70 -10.21 8.93
N LEU A 131 20.06 -9.40 8.10
CA LEU A 131 18.96 -8.51 8.49
C LEU A 131 17.60 -9.22 8.48
N ILE A 132 17.47 -10.36 7.79
CA ILE A 132 16.22 -11.13 7.73
C ILE A 132 16.21 -12.22 8.80
N THR A 133 15.18 -12.23 9.62
CA THR A 133 14.83 -13.29 10.56
C THR A 133 13.42 -13.81 10.29
N THR A 134 13.09 -14.96 10.86
CA THR A 134 11.78 -15.62 10.70
C THR A 134 11.29 -16.11 12.06
N THR A 135 10.00 -16.04 12.32
CA THR A 135 9.38 -16.64 13.52
C THR A 135 7.96 -17.09 13.21
N SER A 136 7.49 -18.12 13.91
CA SER A 136 6.09 -18.57 13.90
C SER A 136 5.27 -17.98 15.06
N THR A 137 5.85 -17.06 15.84
CA THR A 137 5.24 -16.49 17.03
C THR A 137 5.07 -14.98 16.86
N LEU A 138 3.82 -14.52 16.93
CA LEU A 138 3.49 -13.12 16.67
C LEU A 138 4.10 -12.15 17.70
N SER A 139 4.14 -12.54 18.97
CA SER A 139 4.73 -11.75 20.05
C SER A 139 6.24 -11.57 19.89
N GLU A 140 6.95 -12.61 19.43
CA GLU A 140 8.38 -12.53 19.12
C GLU A 140 8.63 -11.59 17.94
N ALA A 141 7.81 -11.68 16.91
CA ALA A 141 7.92 -10.84 15.73
C ALA A 141 7.77 -9.36 16.13
N LEU A 142 6.71 -9.04 16.87
CA LEU A 142 6.35 -7.65 17.24
C LEU A 142 7.19 -7.08 18.38
N SER A 143 8.02 -7.90 19.03
CA SER A 143 8.92 -7.46 20.08
C SER A 143 9.90 -6.39 19.56
N ASN A 144 9.79 -5.17 20.08
CA ASN A 144 10.57 -3.99 19.68
C ASN A 144 10.36 -3.54 18.22
N ALA A 145 9.29 -3.99 17.56
CA ALA A 145 8.94 -3.49 16.24
C ALA A 145 8.47 -2.04 16.32
N ILE A 146 8.95 -1.17 15.44
CA ILE A 146 8.40 0.19 15.31
C ILE A 146 7.33 0.26 14.22
N TYR A 147 7.28 -0.74 13.34
CA TYR A 147 6.39 -0.82 12.20
C TYR A 147 6.06 -2.29 11.89
N ALA A 148 4.78 -2.60 11.75
CA ALA A 148 4.30 -3.91 11.35
C ALA A 148 3.37 -3.78 10.14
N GLN A 149 3.61 -4.59 9.10
CA GLN A 149 2.82 -4.62 7.89
C GLN A 149 2.08 -5.95 7.79
N GLU A 150 0.79 -5.88 8.10
CA GLU A 150 -0.14 -6.97 7.84
C GLU A 150 -0.35 -7.08 6.33
N SER A 151 -0.12 -8.26 5.76
CA SER A 151 -0.42 -8.51 4.34
C SER A 151 -1.10 -9.85 4.15
N THR A 152 -1.92 -10.31 5.10
CA THR A 152 -2.73 -11.52 5.06
C THR A 152 -3.91 -11.38 4.08
N CYS A 153 -4.83 -12.35 4.10
CA CYS A 153 -5.97 -12.39 3.18
C CYS A 153 -6.84 -11.13 3.23
N GLU A 154 -7.47 -10.83 2.09
CA GLU A 154 -8.40 -9.72 1.93
C GLU A 154 -9.78 -10.09 2.49
N ASP A 155 -9.83 -10.41 3.78
CA ASP A 155 -11.03 -10.76 4.54
C ASP A 155 -11.14 -9.91 5.80
N VAL A 156 -12.30 -9.26 6.00
CA VAL A 156 -12.49 -8.31 7.11
C VAL A 156 -12.44 -9.00 8.46
N GLU A 157 -13.04 -10.19 8.60
CA GLU A 157 -13.08 -10.91 9.86
C GLU A 157 -11.71 -11.48 10.22
N PHE A 158 -10.95 -11.95 9.24
CA PHE A 158 -9.57 -12.34 9.41
C PHE A 158 -8.72 -11.16 9.88
N LYS A 159 -8.81 -10.01 9.20
CA LYS A 159 -8.08 -8.80 9.57
C LYS A 159 -8.44 -8.33 10.99
N LYS A 160 -9.71 -8.39 11.39
CA LYS A 160 -10.10 -8.11 12.79
C LYS A 160 -9.38 -9.01 13.78
N ARG A 161 -9.35 -10.32 13.54
CA ARG A 161 -8.70 -11.29 14.44
C ARG A 161 -7.20 -11.01 14.56
N ILE A 162 -6.48 -10.93 13.44
CA ILE A 162 -5.03 -10.72 13.48
C ILE A 162 -4.67 -9.36 14.09
N PHE A 163 -5.43 -8.29 13.81
CA PHE A 163 -5.15 -6.99 14.42
C PHE A 163 -5.42 -6.98 15.93
N VAL A 164 -6.39 -7.75 16.43
CA VAL A 164 -6.58 -7.95 17.88
C VAL A 164 -5.40 -8.70 18.50
N GLU A 165 -4.87 -9.72 17.81
CA GLU A 165 -3.68 -10.44 18.29
C GLU A 165 -2.42 -9.56 18.29
N MET A 166 -2.23 -8.75 17.24
CA MET A 166 -1.14 -7.77 17.15
C MET A 166 -1.24 -6.72 18.26
N ASP A 167 -2.46 -6.24 18.53
CA ASP A 167 -2.77 -5.25 19.57
C ASP A 167 -2.32 -5.68 20.97
N LEU A 168 -2.38 -6.98 21.27
CA LEU A 168 -1.93 -7.56 22.54
C LEU A 168 -0.40 -7.64 22.67
N CYS A 169 0.34 -7.55 21.55
CA CYS A 169 1.78 -7.77 21.50
C CYS A 169 2.61 -6.49 21.33
N VAL A 170 1.99 -5.42 20.84
CA VAL A 170 2.72 -4.22 20.38
C VAL A 170 2.94 -3.19 21.48
N SER A 171 3.96 -2.35 21.28
CA SER A 171 4.18 -1.18 22.12
C SER A 171 3.24 -0.04 21.74
N SER A 172 3.13 0.97 22.62
CA SER A 172 2.39 2.22 22.36
C SER A 172 3.00 3.10 21.26
N SER A 173 4.12 2.69 20.66
CA SER A 173 4.82 3.41 19.60
C SER A 173 4.87 2.68 18.26
N THR A 174 4.46 1.41 18.21
CA THR A 174 4.52 0.57 17.01
C THR A 174 3.40 0.92 16.02
N ILE A 175 3.74 1.25 14.78
CA ILE A 175 2.75 1.47 13.72
C ILE A 175 2.19 0.13 13.24
N LEU A 176 0.86 0.02 13.15
CA LEU A 176 0.18 -1.17 12.61
C LEU A 176 -0.45 -0.83 11.26
N ALA A 177 0.18 -1.28 10.18
CA ALA A 177 -0.26 -1.04 8.81
C ALA A 177 -0.88 -2.30 8.20
N SER A 178 -1.87 -2.12 7.34
CA SER A 178 -2.40 -3.18 6.47
C SER A 178 -2.10 -2.89 5.01
N SER A 179 -1.78 -3.93 4.23
CA SER A 179 -1.61 -3.89 2.77
C SER A 179 -2.93 -4.03 2.00
N THR A 180 -4.07 -4.06 2.70
CA THR A 180 -5.38 -4.20 2.05
C THR A 180 -5.57 -3.19 0.93
N SER A 181 -6.20 -3.61 -0.18
CA SER A 181 -6.43 -2.76 -1.35
C SER A 181 -7.78 -2.08 -1.35
N THR A 182 -8.71 -2.55 -0.51
CA THR A 182 -10.09 -2.09 -0.55
C THR A 182 -10.71 -1.83 0.81
N ILE A 183 -10.25 -2.50 1.87
CA ILE A 183 -10.92 -2.49 3.18
C ILE A 183 -10.47 -1.26 3.99
N PRO A 184 -11.38 -0.34 4.36
CA PRO A 184 -11.04 0.78 5.23
C PRO A 184 -10.53 0.32 6.60
N ALA A 185 -9.49 0.99 7.14
CA ALA A 185 -8.89 0.64 8.43
C ALA A 185 -9.91 0.62 9.57
N SER A 186 -10.93 1.47 9.53
CA SER A 186 -11.98 1.49 10.56
C SER A 186 -12.75 0.17 10.69
N LYS A 187 -12.82 -0.62 9.61
CA LYS A 187 -13.58 -1.88 9.56
C LYS A 187 -12.94 -3.00 10.37
N PHE A 188 -11.62 -3.00 10.52
CA PHE A 188 -10.90 -4.05 11.26
C PHE A 188 -10.19 -3.56 12.52
N THR A 189 -10.08 -2.24 12.73
CA THR A 189 -9.44 -1.68 13.93
C THR A 189 -10.45 -1.09 14.94
N GLY A 190 -11.75 -1.12 14.64
CA GLY A 190 -12.77 -0.64 15.57
C GLY A 190 -12.90 -1.47 16.86
N THR A 191 -12.49 -2.73 16.82
CA THR A 191 -12.67 -3.73 17.88
C THR A 191 -11.40 -4.04 18.67
N LEU A 192 -10.34 -3.25 18.54
CA LEU A 192 -9.09 -3.48 19.29
C LEU A 192 -9.34 -3.41 20.80
N THR A 193 -8.71 -4.35 21.51
CA THR A 193 -8.79 -4.51 22.97
C THR A 193 -8.23 -3.27 23.66
N HIS A 194 -7.02 -2.86 23.25
CA HIS A 194 -6.36 -1.65 23.69
C HIS A 194 -6.75 -0.49 22.75
N ARG A 195 -7.91 0.12 23.03
CA ARG A 195 -8.48 1.19 22.19
C ARG A 195 -7.54 2.35 21.84
N TYR A 196 -6.48 2.58 22.62
CA TYR A 196 -5.48 3.62 22.35
C TYR A 196 -4.54 3.25 21.19
N HIS A 197 -4.25 1.95 20.99
CA HIS A 197 -3.45 1.46 19.86
C HIS A 197 -4.12 1.66 18.51
N ARG A 198 -5.45 1.84 18.47
CA ARG A 198 -6.17 2.24 17.25
C ARG A 198 -5.56 3.48 16.60
N SER A 199 -5.03 4.40 17.42
CA SER A 199 -4.37 5.61 16.93
C SER A 199 -3.06 5.38 16.18
N GLN A 200 -2.50 4.17 16.26
CA GLN A 200 -1.31 3.70 15.56
C GLN A 200 -1.64 2.90 14.29
N CYS A 201 -2.92 2.65 14.01
CA CYS A 201 -3.34 1.85 12.87
C CYS A 201 -3.61 2.69 11.61
N LEU A 202 -3.26 2.17 10.45
CA LEU A 202 -3.63 2.74 9.14
C LEU A 202 -3.56 1.68 8.03
N VAL A 203 -3.98 2.04 6.82
CA VAL A 203 -3.65 1.28 5.60
C VAL A 203 -2.43 1.90 4.94
N VAL A 204 -1.53 1.04 4.48
CA VAL A 204 -0.36 1.36 3.64
C VAL A 204 -0.45 0.43 2.44
N HIS A 205 -1.20 0.86 1.43
CA HIS A 205 -1.56 0.04 0.27
C HIS A 205 -0.52 0.22 -0.85
N PRO A 206 0.23 -0.84 -1.22
CA PRO A 206 1.13 -0.79 -2.35
C PRO A 206 0.38 -1.07 -3.67
N VAL A 207 0.88 -0.54 -4.78
CA VAL A 207 0.39 -0.91 -6.12
C VAL A 207 1.20 -2.09 -6.66
N ASN A 208 0.53 -3.15 -7.13
CA ASN A 208 1.20 -4.33 -7.68
C ASN A 208 1.70 -4.09 -9.12
N PRO A 209 2.96 -4.42 -9.47
CA PRO A 209 4.01 -5.01 -8.62
C PRO A 209 4.79 -3.97 -7.78
N PRO A 210 4.86 -4.09 -6.43
CA PRO A 210 5.37 -3.02 -5.56
C PRO A 210 6.88 -2.75 -5.71
N LEU A 211 7.63 -3.74 -6.20
CA LEU A 211 9.06 -3.60 -6.43
C LEU A 211 9.39 -2.64 -7.59
N TYR A 212 8.44 -2.43 -8.50
CA TYR A 212 8.62 -1.59 -9.69
C TYR A 212 7.76 -0.33 -9.63
N LEU A 213 6.51 -0.44 -9.14
CA LEU A 213 5.63 0.71 -8.95
C LEU A 213 5.84 1.29 -7.55
N ALA A 214 6.37 2.52 -7.49
CA ALA A 214 6.75 3.14 -6.22
C ALA A 214 5.58 3.69 -5.40
N LEU A 215 4.41 3.88 -6.02
CA LEU A 215 3.24 4.49 -5.37
C LEU A 215 2.75 3.65 -4.18
N VAL A 216 2.50 4.34 -3.06
CA VAL A 216 1.88 3.77 -1.86
C VAL A 216 0.79 4.71 -1.35
N GLU A 217 -0.41 4.18 -1.09
CA GLU A 217 -1.49 4.97 -0.48
C GLU A 217 -1.45 4.84 1.04
N ILE A 218 -1.22 5.96 1.73
CA ILE A 218 -1.31 6.09 3.19
C ILE A 218 -2.72 6.55 3.54
N VAL A 219 -3.51 5.66 4.16
CA VAL A 219 -4.94 5.90 4.43
C VAL A 219 -5.23 5.79 5.93
N PRO A 220 -5.52 6.90 6.62
CA PRO A 220 -5.85 6.91 8.03
C PRO A 220 -7.28 6.42 8.28
N ALA A 221 -7.49 5.75 9.42
CA ALA A 221 -8.80 5.59 10.02
C ALA A 221 -9.20 6.91 10.74
N PRO A 222 -10.48 7.10 11.11
CA PRO A 222 -10.94 8.31 11.82
C PRO A 222 -10.24 8.59 13.15
N TRP A 223 -9.57 7.61 13.74
CA TRP A 223 -8.86 7.71 15.02
C TRP A 223 -7.33 7.67 14.88
N THR A 224 -6.80 7.49 13.67
CA THR A 224 -5.36 7.50 13.42
C THR A 224 -4.80 8.88 13.76
N LYS A 225 -3.70 8.94 14.52
CA LYS A 225 -3.02 10.20 14.81
C LYS A 225 -2.26 10.69 13.59
N ASP A 226 -2.24 12.00 13.39
CA ASP A 226 -1.43 12.65 12.36
C ASP A 226 0.06 12.30 12.46
N GLU A 227 0.57 12.11 13.69
CA GLU A 227 1.95 11.68 13.92
C GLU A 227 2.22 10.29 13.33
N THR A 228 1.27 9.35 13.47
CA THR A 228 1.36 8.01 12.87
C THR A 228 1.42 8.11 11.35
N VAL A 229 0.58 8.95 10.75
CA VAL A 229 0.57 9.19 9.30
C VAL A 229 1.91 9.76 8.84
N LYS A 230 2.43 10.80 9.51
CA LYS A 230 3.71 11.43 9.18
C LYS A 230 4.87 10.45 9.28
N LYS A 231 4.90 9.62 10.33
CA LYS A 231 5.93 8.58 10.50
C LYS A 231 5.83 7.52 9.41
N ALA A 232 4.64 7.02 9.09
CA ALA A 232 4.46 6.05 8.01
C ALA A 232 4.88 6.64 6.65
N TYR A 233 4.53 7.91 6.38
CA TYR A 233 4.95 8.62 5.18
C TYR A 233 6.49 8.70 5.09
N ALA A 234 7.16 9.09 6.17
CA ALA A 234 8.61 9.16 6.23
C ALA A 234 9.27 7.78 6.02
N ILE A 235 8.75 6.73 6.66
CA ILE A 235 9.25 5.35 6.47
C ILE A 235 9.09 4.91 5.01
N MET A 236 7.95 5.18 4.36
CA MET A 236 7.75 4.84 2.95
C MET A 236 8.73 5.58 2.03
N LYS A 237 8.99 6.87 2.29
CA LYS A 237 10.01 7.63 1.54
C LYS A 237 11.40 7.04 1.72
N ASP A 238 11.76 6.64 2.94
CA ASP A 238 13.08 6.11 3.28
C ASP A 238 13.38 4.78 2.56
N ILE A 239 12.36 3.93 2.36
CA ILE A 239 12.50 2.68 1.59
C ILE A 239 12.35 2.89 0.06
N GLY A 240 12.38 4.14 -0.41
CA GLY A 240 12.32 4.48 -1.84
C GLY A 240 10.94 4.38 -2.49
N GLN A 241 9.86 4.39 -1.70
CA GLN A 241 8.50 4.52 -2.22
C GLN A 241 8.10 5.99 -2.42
N GLU A 242 7.03 6.21 -3.17
CA GLU A 242 6.35 7.49 -3.35
C GLU A 242 4.98 7.47 -2.67
N PRO A 243 4.92 7.75 -1.35
CA PRO A 243 3.66 7.75 -0.63
C PRO A 243 2.77 8.95 -1.00
N VAL A 244 1.47 8.69 -1.11
CA VAL A 244 0.41 9.69 -1.15
C VAL A 244 -0.47 9.57 0.09
N HIS A 245 -0.84 10.70 0.69
CA HIS A 245 -1.67 10.73 1.89
C HIS A 245 -3.13 11.02 1.53
N LEU A 246 -4.01 10.08 1.83
CA LEU A 246 -5.46 10.29 1.76
C LEU A 246 -5.93 10.96 3.05
N HIS A 247 -6.67 12.06 2.95
CA HIS A 247 -7.19 12.75 4.15
C HIS A 247 -8.23 11.95 4.93
N ARG A 248 -8.86 10.94 4.31
CA ARG A 248 -9.82 10.03 4.93
C ARG A 248 -9.90 8.74 4.14
N GLU A 249 -10.32 7.69 4.82
CA GLU A 249 -10.65 6.43 4.17
C GLU A 249 -11.88 6.56 3.25
N VAL A 250 -11.79 5.90 2.10
CA VAL A 250 -12.88 5.68 1.14
C VAL A 250 -12.74 4.25 0.61
N LEU A 251 -13.86 3.61 0.28
CA LEU A 251 -13.85 2.28 -0.31
C LEU A 251 -13.05 2.29 -1.62
N GLY A 252 -12.05 1.41 -1.71
CA GLY A 252 -11.15 1.29 -2.86
C GLY A 252 -10.08 2.38 -2.99
N PHE A 253 -9.92 3.26 -1.99
CA PHE A 253 -8.88 4.30 -1.97
C PHE A 253 -8.86 5.16 -3.24
N ALA A 254 -7.74 5.75 -3.65
CA ALA A 254 -7.70 6.63 -4.84
C ALA A 254 -7.40 5.83 -6.11
N VAL A 255 -6.39 4.97 -6.10
CA VAL A 255 -5.93 4.21 -7.28
C VAL A 255 -7.07 3.37 -7.87
N ASN A 256 -7.74 2.53 -7.06
CA ASN A 256 -8.80 1.68 -7.60
C ASN A 256 -10.03 2.49 -8.02
N ARG A 257 -10.33 3.63 -7.38
CA ARG A 257 -11.44 4.49 -7.81
C ARG A 257 -11.21 5.09 -9.18
N LEU A 258 -9.99 5.57 -9.46
CA LEU A 258 -9.62 6.05 -10.79
C LEU A 258 -9.65 4.92 -11.82
N GLN A 259 -9.10 3.76 -11.46
CA GLN A 259 -9.10 2.57 -12.32
C GLN A 259 -10.52 2.11 -12.68
N TYR A 260 -11.44 2.05 -11.71
CA TYR A 260 -12.80 1.60 -11.94
C TYR A 260 -13.64 2.62 -12.70
N ALA A 261 -13.37 3.92 -12.55
CA ALA A 261 -14.01 4.93 -13.39
C ALA A 261 -13.65 4.74 -14.87
N LEU A 262 -12.37 4.48 -15.17
CA LEU A 262 -11.91 4.19 -16.53
C LEU A 262 -12.51 2.87 -17.05
N LEU A 263 -12.48 1.81 -16.24
CA LEU A 263 -12.99 0.50 -16.63
C LEU A 263 -14.50 0.51 -16.90
N ALA A 264 -15.27 1.27 -16.10
CA ALA A 264 -16.69 1.45 -16.32
C ALA A 264 -17.00 2.11 -17.66
N GLU A 265 -16.17 3.08 -18.09
CA GLU A 265 -16.34 3.70 -19.40
C GLU A 265 -15.90 2.79 -20.54
N ALA A 266 -14.78 2.10 -20.38
CA ALA A 266 -14.32 1.08 -21.32
C ALA A 266 -15.40 0.03 -21.60
N TRP A 267 -16.09 -0.47 -20.57
CA TRP A 267 -17.20 -1.40 -20.76
C TRP A 267 -18.38 -0.78 -21.50
N ARG A 268 -18.76 0.46 -21.17
CA ARG A 268 -19.85 1.14 -21.86
C ARG A 268 -19.55 1.34 -23.36
N LEU A 269 -18.30 1.62 -23.73
CA LEU A 269 -17.89 1.72 -25.14
C LEU A 269 -18.02 0.39 -25.88
N VAL A 270 -17.63 -0.72 -25.24
CA VAL A 270 -17.74 -2.07 -25.83
C VAL A 270 -19.19 -2.51 -25.91
N GLU A 271 -19.96 -2.33 -24.83
CA GLU A 271 -21.37 -2.74 -24.75
C GLU A 271 -22.25 -2.03 -25.79
N ASN A 272 -21.95 -0.76 -26.09
CA ASN A 272 -22.66 0.03 -27.10
C ASN A 272 -22.07 -0.10 -28.51
N ASP A 273 -21.20 -1.10 -28.77
CA ASP A 273 -20.58 -1.37 -30.07
C ASP A 273 -19.83 -0.16 -30.66
N VAL A 274 -19.28 0.71 -29.80
CA VAL A 274 -18.48 1.88 -30.22
C VAL A 274 -17.06 1.44 -30.59
N LEU A 275 -16.49 0.51 -29.83
CA LEU A 275 -15.16 -0.06 -30.05
C LEU A 275 -15.13 -1.54 -29.63
N SER A 276 -14.27 -2.32 -30.30
CA SER A 276 -13.89 -3.65 -29.83
C SER A 276 -13.08 -3.58 -28.53
N THR A 277 -13.00 -4.68 -27.77
CA THR A 277 -12.13 -4.73 -26.58
C THR A 277 -10.66 -4.47 -26.92
N GLU A 278 -10.20 -4.97 -28.07
CA GLU A 278 -8.83 -4.75 -28.56
C GLU A 278 -8.56 -3.27 -28.84
N ASP A 279 -9.49 -2.60 -29.51
CA ASP A 279 -9.33 -1.17 -29.84
C ASP A 279 -9.42 -0.28 -28.59
N VAL A 280 -10.25 -0.63 -27.60
CA VAL A 280 -10.27 0.07 -26.30
C VAL A 280 -8.91 -0.03 -25.60
N ASP A 281 -8.32 -1.23 -25.55
CA ASP A 281 -6.99 -1.42 -24.98
C ASP A 281 -5.91 -0.68 -25.78
N LYS A 282 -6.08 -0.56 -27.11
CA LYS A 282 -5.19 0.21 -27.98
C LYS A 282 -5.29 1.72 -27.75
N VAL A 283 -6.49 2.27 -27.53
CA VAL A 283 -6.69 3.69 -27.14
C VAL A 283 -5.92 4.01 -25.86
N MET A 284 -5.90 3.08 -24.91
CA MET A 284 -5.12 3.22 -23.69
C MET A 284 -3.62 3.06 -23.94
N SER A 285 -3.18 1.90 -24.43
CA SER A 285 -1.75 1.56 -24.53
C SER A 285 -0.97 2.40 -25.54
N ALA A 286 -1.58 2.82 -26.64
CA ALA A 286 -0.95 3.64 -27.67
C ALA A 286 -1.30 5.14 -27.61
N GLY A 287 -2.20 5.54 -26.70
CA GLY A 287 -2.72 6.91 -26.60
C GLY A 287 -2.65 7.49 -25.19
N LEU A 288 -3.67 7.20 -24.36
CA LEU A 288 -3.83 7.84 -23.05
C LEU A 288 -2.78 7.38 -22.01
N GLY A 289 -2.45 6.09 -22.03
CA GLY A 289 -1.52 5.44 -21.12
C GLY A 289 -0.12 6.07 -21.09
N PRO A 290 0.56 6.26 -22.24
CA PRO A 290 1.86 6.92 -22.28
C PRO A 290 1.90 8.31 -21.62
N ARG A 291 0.79 9.07 -21.68
CA ARG A 291 0.67 10.36 -20.99
C ARG A 291 0.63 10.18 -19.48
N TYR A 292 -0.15 9.20 -19.02
CA TYR A 292 -0.31 8.87 -17.60
C TYR A 292 0.87 8.12 -16.98
N ALA A 293 1.80 7.61 -17.79
CA ALA A 293 3.08 7.11 -17.32
C ALA A 293 4.03 8.23 -16.86
N ILE A 294 3.79 9.47 -17.30
CA ILE A 294 4.65 10.63 -17.05
C ILE A 294 3.94 11.69 -16.19
N HIS A 295 2.67 11.98 -16.49
CA HIS A 295 1.90 13.06 -15.87
C HIS A 295 0.57 12.58 -15.30
N GLY A 296 0.15 13.17 -14.19
CA GLY A 296 -1.20 12.92 -13.64
C GLY A 296 -2.31 13.47 -14.56
N PRO A 297 -3.58 13.05 -14.38
CA PRO A 297 -4.69 13.54 -15.20
C PRO A 297 -4.94 15.05 -15.06
N LEU A 298 -4.74 15.61 -13.87
CA LEU A 298 -4.90 17.05 -13.62
C LEU A 298 -3.79 17.87 -14.28
N GLU A 299 -2.54 17.42 -14.16
CA GLU A 299 -1.39 18.04 -14.81
C GLU A 299 -1.51 17.93 -16.34
N THR A 300 -1.95 16.77 -16.84
CA THR A 300 -2.24 16.58 -18.27
C THR A 300 -3.30 17.57 -18.76
N ALA A 301 -4.36 17.81 -17.98
CA ALA A 301 -5.39 18.79 -18.33
C ALA A 301 -4.81 20.22 -18.38
N HIS A 302 -4.00 20.59 -17.38
CA HIS A 302 -3.30 21.88 -17.32
C HIS A 302 -2.40 22.10 -18.54
N LEU A 303 -1.57 21.10 -18.90
CA LEU A 303 -0.63 21.17 -20.02
C LEU A 303 -1.30 21.10 -21.41
N ASN A 304 -2.56 20.65 -21.48
CA ASN A 304 -3.33 20.61 -22.73
C ASN A 304 -3.95 21.96 -23.12
N ALA A 305 -3.92 22.95 -22.23
CA ALA A 305 -4.54 24.25 -22.42
C ALA A 305 -3.68 25.37 -21.81
N ASN A 306 -4.19 26.61 -21.82
CA ASN A 306 -3.55 27.75 -21.17
C ASN A 306 -3.89 27.83 -19.67
N GLY A 307 -3.68 26.73 -18.93
CA GLY A 307 -3.84 26.70 -17.48
C GLY A 307 -5.11 26.02 -16.98
#